data_AF-A0ABD5WFQ6-F1
#
_entry.id   AF-A0ABD5WFQ6-F1
#
_cell.length_a   1.000
_cell.length_b   1.000
_cell.length_c   1.000
_cell.angle_alpha   90.00
_cell.angle_beta   90.00
_cell.angle_gamma   90.00
#
_symmetry.space_group_name_H-M   'P 1'
#
loop_
_entity.id
_entity.type
_entity.pdbx_description
1 polymer ?
#
loop_
_entity_poly.entity_id
_entity_poly.type
_entity_poly.pdbx_seq_one_letter_code
_entity_poly.pdbx_strand_id
1 'polypeptide(L)'
;MTDRSQAKKIVRDALREVVDGDRSDIDEFESLTIHRNGFFGNEEIEGIEETIERLRDTEYLADDFEWAGVEVTHRSPHRLYADEGMPEMGAHARLGDNTVVVVTSDAEQLPQGSPQTLRCHVKAAEGDFDAFQAGRDVFFLSELNWGSPRKGRKTR
;
A
#
# COMPACT_ATOMS: atom_id res chain seq x y z
N MET A 1 11.74 -20.83 -9.31
CA MET A 1 10.97 -19.68 -9.84
C MET A 1 11.66 -18.45 -9.29
N THR A 2 12.10 -17.51 -10.13
CA THR A 2 12.84 -16.31 -9.69
C THR A 2 11.85 -15.23 -9.21
N ASP A 3 12.27 -14.33 -8.32
CA ASP A 3 11.44 -13.25 -7.80
C ASP A 3 10.83 -12.41 -8.94
N ARG A 4 11.62 -12.13 -9.98
CA ARG A 4 11.16 -11.49 -11.22
C ARG A 4 10.00 -12.23 -11.89
N SER A 5 10.07 -13.55 -12.03
CA SER A 5 9.01 -14.34 -12.67
C SER A 5 7.72 -14.38 -11.85
N GLN A 6 7.83 -14.32 -10.53
CA GLN A 6 6.70 -14.30 -9.62
C GLN A 6 6.00 -12.94 -9.65
N ALA A 7 6.76 -11.84 -9.60
CA ALA A 7 6.24 -10.47 -9.68
C ALA A 7 5.43 -10.26 -10.97
N LYS A 8 5.99 -10.68 -12.11
CA LYS A 8 5.33 -10.64 -13.43
C LYS A 8 3.97 -11.34 -13.42
N LYS A 9 3.89 -12.50 -12.77
CA LYS A 9 2.66 -13.28 -12.69
C LYS A 9 1.62 -12.56 -11.82
N ILE A 10 2.01 -12.07 -10.64
CA ILE A 10 1.10 -11.39 -9.71
C ILE A 10 0.47 -10.15 -10.35
N VAL A 11 1.28 -9.28 -10.99
CA VAL A 11 0.77 -8.06 -11.64
C VAL A 11 -0.21 -8.41 -12.76
N ARG A 12 0.14 -9.39 -13.61
CA ARG A 12 -0.72 -9.83 -14.70
C ARG A 12 -2.04 -10.41 -14.20
N ASP A 13 -1.98 -11.31 -13.21
CA ASP A 13 -3.18 -11.96 -12.67
C ASP A 13 -4.08 -10.90 -12.00
N ALA A 14 -3.50 -9.96 -11.24
CA ALA A 14 -4.25 -8.88 -10.60
C ALA A 14 -4.97 -7.97 -11.60
N LEU A 15 -4.31 -7.56 -12.68
CA LEU A 15 -4.93 -6.71 -13.71
C LEU A 15 -6.00 -7.47 -14.51
N ARG A 16 -5.74 -8.74 -14.84
CA ARG A 16 -6.72 -9.60 -15.53
C ARG A 16 -7.99 -9.80 -14.72
N GLU A 17 -7.88 -10.06 -13.42
CA GLU A 17 -9.07 -10.25 -12.56
C GLU A 17 -9.98 -9.01 -12.52
N VAL A 18 -9.42 -7.81 -12.74
CA VAL A 18 -10.24 -6.59 -12.79
C VAL A 18 -10.79 -6.33 -14.19
N VAL A 19 -10.04 -6.65 -15.25
CA VAL A 19 -10.49 -6.58 -16.66
C VAL A 19 -11.58 -7.61 -16.97
N ASP A 20 -11.31 -8.88 -16.65
CA ASP A 20 -12.16 -10.03 -16.98
C ASP A 20 -13.30 -10.21 -15.95
N GLY A 21 -13.27 -9.44 -14.85
CA GLY A 21 -14.35 -9.42 -13.88
C GLY A 21 -15.61 -8.79 -14.46
N ASP A 22 -16.79 -9.22 -13.99
CA ASP A 22 -18.13 -8.69 -14.33
C ASP A 22 -18.35 -7.20 -13.90
N ARG A 23 -17.28 -6.42 -13.77
CA ARG A 23 -17.29 -5.00 -13.42
C ARG A 23 -17.35 -4.17 -14.71
N SER A 24 -18.55 -4.09 -15.29
CA SER A 24 -18.88 -3.37 -16.53
C SER A 24 -18.58 -1.87 -16.57
N ASP A 25 -18.00 -1.31 -15.52
CA ASP A 25 -17.92 0.14 -15.30
C ASP A 25 -16.48 0.67 -15.24
N ILE A 26 -15.46 -0.19 -15.43
CA ILE A 26 -14.05 0.22 -15.48
C ILE A 26 -13.58 0.01 -16.92
N ASP A 27 -13.51 1.11 -17.67
CA ASP A 27 -13.07 1.10 -19.07
C ASP A 27 -11.54 1.02 -19.17
N GLU A 28 -10.80 1.75 -18.32
CA GLU A 28 -9.34 1.80 -18.30
C GLU A 28 -8.79 1.88 -16.86
N PHE A 29 -7.59 1.35 -16.65
CA PHE A 29 -6.85 1.52 -15.40
C PHE A 29 -6.00 2.78 -15.45
N GLU A 30 -6.20 3.67 -14.47
CA GLU A 30 -5.44 4.91 -14.34
C GLU A 30 -4.19 4.72 -13.48
N SER A 31 -4.23 3.84 -12.47
CA SER A 31 -3.07 3.63 -11.59
C SER A 31 -3.00 2.27 -10.90
N LEU A 32 -1.79 1.90 -10.45
CA LEU A 32 -1.52 0.69 -9.67
C LEU A 32 -0.57 0.97 -8.50
N THR A 33 -1.02 0.69 -7.28
CA THR A 33 -0.17 0.69 -6.08
C THR A 33 0.06 -0.73 -5.57
N ILE A 34 1.33 -1.14 -5.50
CA ILE A 34 1.75 -2.48 -5.06
C ILE A 34 2.34 -2.38 -3.66
N HIS A 35 1.66 -2.96 -2.67
CA HIS A 35 2.14 -3.02 -1.29
C HIS A 35 2.93 -4.31 -1.03
N ARG A 36 4.21 -4.19 -0.67
CA ARG A 36 5.08 -5.31 -0.29
C ARG A 36 5.27 -5.36 1.22
N ASN A 37 4.97 -6.49 1.85
CA ASN A 37 5.40 -6.73 3.23
C ASN A 37 6.92 -6.98 3.26
N GLY A 38 7.66 -6.03 3.83
CA GLY A 38 9.12 -6.02 3.83
C GLY A 38 9.69 -5.13 2.74
N PHE A 39 10.77 -5.59 2.11
CA PHE A 39 11.53 -4.86 1.10
C PHE A 39 11.36 -5.50 -0.27
N PHE A 40 11.35 -4.68 -1.32
CA PHE A 40 11.43 -5.20 -2.68
C PHE A 40 12.85 -5.61 -3.02
N GLY A 41 12.99 -6.70 -3.76
CA GLY A 41 14.23 -7.00 -4.49
C GLY A 41 14.33 -6.18 -5.77
N ASN A 42 15.55 -5.89 -6.24
CA ASN A 42 15.75 -5.18 -7.51
C ASN A 42 15.11 -5.95 -8.69
N GLU A 43 15.30 -7.28 -8.73
CA GLU A 43 14.69 -8.14 -9.76
C GLU A 43 13.15 -8.15 -9.70
N GLU A 44 12.56 -7.92 -8.52
CA GLU A 44 11.12 -7.84 -8.31
C GLU A 44 10.57 -6.57 -8.98
N ILE A 45 11.23 -5.43 -8.74
CA ILE A 45 10.91 -4.14 -9.38
C ILE A 45 11.07 -4.21 -10.89
N GLU A 46 12.21 -4.70 -11.40
CA GLU A 46 12.41 -4.89 -12.84
C GLU A 46 11.32 -5.77 -13.46
N GLY A 47 10.85 -6.79 -12.74
CA GLY A 47 9.76 -7.65 -13.19
C GLY A 47 8.42 -6.93 -13.29
N ILE A 48 8.14 -6.02 -12.36
CA ILE A 48 6.94 -5.18 -12.35
C ILE A 48 6.98 -4.20 -13.52
N GLU A 49 8.07 -3.43 -13.64
CA GLU A 49 8.31 -2.47 -14.71
C GLU A 49 8.10 -3.09 -16.09
N GLU A 50 8.80 -4.20 -16.37
CA GLU A 50 8.68 -4.91 -17.65
C GLU A 50 7.28 -5.45 -17.93
N THR A 51 6.48 -5.72 -16.89
CA THR A 51 5.10 -6.18 -17.08
C THR A 51 4.20 -5.02 -17.42
N ILE A 52 4.34 -3.90 -16.72
CA ILE A 52 3.57 -2.69 -16.96
C ILE A 52 3.86 -2.16 -18.37
N GLU A 53 5.13 -2.07 -18.77
CA GLU A 53 5.53 -1.67 -20.13
C GLU A 53 4.87 -2.54 -21.21
N ARG A 54 4.83 -3.87 -21.01
CA ARG A 54 4.17 -4.79 -21.96
C ARG A 54 2.66 -4.66 -21.98
N LEU A 55 2.06 -4.19 -20.89
CA LEU A 55 0.62 -3.99 -20.78
C LEU A 55 0.19 -2.61 -21.29
N ARG A 56 1.10 -1.64 -21.39
CA ARG A 56 0.82 -0.36 -22.05
C ARG A 56 0.46 -0.50 -23.52
N ASP A 57 0.96 -1.55 -24.17
CA ASP A 57 0.58 -1.90 -25.54
C ASP A 57 -0.86 -2.47 -25.65
N THR A 58 -1.61 -2.53 -24.54
CA THR A 58 -2.99 -3.03 -24.50
C THR A 58 -3.96 -1.88 -24.21
N GLU A 59 -5.19 -1.96 -24.71
CA GLU A 59 -6.26 -0.96 -24.50
C GLU A 59 -6.80 -0.93 -23.05
N TYR A 60 -6.14 -1.61 -22.11
CA TYR A 60 -6.60 -1.70 -20.72
C TYR A 60 -5.97 -0.63 -19.82
N LEU A 61 -4.78 -0.13 -20.14
CA LEU A 61 -4.12 0.89 -19.34
C LEU A 61 -4.31 2.26 -19.99
N ALA A 62 -4.61 3.28 -19.18
CA ALA A 62 -4.62 4.65 -19.64
C ALA A 62 -3.23 5.07 -20.16
N ASP A 63 -3.19 6.01 -21.10
CA ASP A 63 -1.94 6.52 -21.69
C ASP A 63 -1.00 7.11 -20.63
N ASP A 64 -1.56 7.73 -19.58
CA ASP A 64 -0.87 8.33 -18.45
C ASP A 64 -0.81 7.42 -17.21
N PHE A 65 -0.94 6.10 -17.40
CA PHE A 65 -0.94 5.13 -16.30
C PHE A 65 0.24 5.28 -15.35
N GLU A 66 -0.10 5.48 -14.08
CA GLU A 66 0.84 5.66 -12.97
C GLU A 66 0.99 4.39 -12.14
N TRP A 67 2.19 4.10 -11.65
CA TRP A 67 2.36 2.98 -10.71
C TRP A 67 3.39 3.26 -9.61
N ALA A 68 3.20 2.61 -8.46
CA ALA A 68 4.15 2.66 -7.35
C ALA A 68 4.33 1.32 -6.64
N GLY A 69 5.58 1.04 -6.27
CA GLY A 69 5.96 -0.01 -5.33
C GLY A 69 6.19 0.55 -3.93
N VAL A 70 5.34 0.16 -2.97
CA VAL A 70 5.38 0.62 -1.58
C VAL A 70 5.82 -0.50 -0.65
N GLU A 71 6.96 -0.33 -0.01
CA GLU A 71 7.46 -1.20 1.06
C GLU A 71 6.75 -0.88 2.37
N VAL A 72 6.08 -1.89 2.94
CA VAL A 72 5.39 -1.80 4.22
C VAL A 72 6.12 -2.65 5.23
N THR A 73 6.69 -2.00 6.24
CA THR A 73 7.45 -2.67 7.31
C THR A 73 6.74 -2.55 8.63
N HIS A 74 6.50 -3.69 9.27
CA HIS A 74 6.00 -3.75 10.64
C HIS A 74 7.08 -3.31 11.63
N ARG A 75 6.65 -2.73 12.76
CA ARG A 75 7.56 -2.33 13.86
C ARG A 75 8.61 -1.33 13.41
N SER A 76 8.15 -0.24 12.80
CA SER A 76 8.98 0.93 12.61
C SER A 76 9.68 1.32 13.93
N PRO A 77 10.96 1.73 13.91
CA PRO A 77 11.63 2.23 15.10
C PRO A 77 11.03 3.54 15.60
N HIS A 78 10.21 4.21 14.78
CA HIS A 78 9.60 5.49 15.09
C HIS A 78 8.26 5.31 15.81
N ARG A 79 8.06 6.13 16.85
CA ARG A 79 6.81 6.22 17.60
C ARG A 79 6.20 7.58 17.39
N LEU A 80 4.87 7.62 17.25
CA LEU A 80 4.10 8.85 17.25
C LEU A 80 3.48 9.02 18.64
N TYR A 81 3.52 10.25 19.12
CA TYR A 81 2.90 10.69 20.36
C TYR A 81 2.03 11.91 20.04
N ALA A 82 0.87 11.99 20.68
CA ALA A 82 0.09 13.21 20.69
C ALA A 82 0.52 14.06 21.89
N ASP A 83 0.28 15.37 21.84
CA ASP A 83 0.54 16.27 22.96
C ASP A 83 -0.26 15.86 24.20
N GLU A 84 -1.48 15.33 23.99
CA GLU A 84 -2.32 14.75 25.02
C GLU A 84 -2.78 13.34 24.61
N GLY A 85 -2.59 12.36 25.49
CA GLY A 85 -3.06 10.99 25.29
C GLY A 85 -2.25 10.18 24.25
N MET A 86 -2.91 9.22 23.61
CA MET A 86 -2.33 8.43 22.53
C MET A 86 -2.72 9.03 21.17
N PRO A 87 -1.87 8.89 20.13
CA PRO A 87 -2.25 9.29 18.79
C PRO A 87 -3.47 8.50 18.29
N GLU A 88 -4.30 9.16 17.50
CA GLU A 88 -5.47 8.54 16.87
C GLU A 88 -5.06 7.49 15.82
N MET A 89 -5.96 6.53 15.55
CA MET A 89 -5.81 5.64 14.38
C MET A 89 -5.78 6.47 13.08
N GLY A 90 -4.85 6.15 12.19
CA GLY A 90 -4.61 6.89 10.95
C GLY A 90 -3.72 8.13 11.13
N ALA A 91 -3.33 8.46 12.37
CA ALA A 91 -2.29 9.46 12.59
C ALA A 91 -0.99 9.04 11.89
N HIS A 92 -0.32 9.99 11.27
CA HIS A 92 0.83 9.74 10.42
C HIS A 92 1.87 10.84 10.57
N ALA A 93 3.11 10.51 10.23
CA ALA A 93 4.17 11.50 10.14
C ALA A 93 5.07 11.20 8.94
N ARG A 94 5.40 12.25 8.18
CA ARG A 94 6.36 12.17 7.10
C ARG A 94 7.77 12.17 7.68
N LEU A 95 8.58 11.18 7.29
CA LEU A 95 9.99 11.08 7.69
C LEU A 95 10.94 11.61 6.60
N GLY A 96 10.44 11.75 5.38
CA GLY A 96 11.12 12.30 4.23
C GLY A 96 10.22 12.23 3.00
N ASP A 97 10.76 12.55 1.83
CA ASP A 97 9.94 12.68 0.62
C ASP A 97 9.22 11.37 0.26
N ASN A 98 9.90 10.24 0.44
CA ASN A 98 9.38 8.92 0.06
C ASN A 98 9.02 8.04 1.26
N THR A 99 8.90 8.59 2.47
CA THR A 99 8.68 7.77 3.67
C THR A 99 7.67 8.41 4.62
N VAL A 100 6.68 7.61 5.02
CA VAL A 100 5.70 7.96 6.05
C VAL A 100 5.61 6.84 7.09
N VAL A 101 5.28 7.20 8.32
CA VAL A 101 4.86 6.25 9.35
C VAL A 101 3.40 6.47 9.68
N VAL A 102 2.65 5.40 9.91
CA VAL A 102 1.22 5.45 10.19
C VAL A 102 0.86 4.59 11.41
N VAL A 103 -0.04 5.11 12.24
CA VAL A 103 -0.61 4.44 13.41
C VAL A 103 -1.83 3.64 12.95
N THR A 104 -1.82 2.33 13.18
CA THR A 104 -2.94 1.43 12.79
C THR A 104 -3.70 0.86 13.99
N SER A 105 -3.48 1.40 15.19
CA SER A 105 -4.12 0.96 16.45
C SER A 105 -4.08 2.10 17.47
N ASP A 106 -5.19 2.39 18.14
CA ASP A 106 -5.30 3.43 19.18
C ASP A 106 -5.28 2.87 20.62
N ALA A 107 -5.53 3.76 21.58
CA ALA A 107 -5.63 3.47 23.01
C ALA A 107 -6.71 2.45 23.38
N GLU A 108 -7.87 2.43 22.69
CA GLU A 108 -8.91 1.43 22.98
C GLU A 108 -8.43 0.02 22.64
N GLN A 109 -7.62 -0.10 21.59
CA GLN A 109 -7.01 -1.36 21.16
C GLN A 109 -5.73 -1.71 21.95
N LEU A 110 -5.15 -0.76 22.68
CA LEU A 110 -3.89 -0.89 23.40
C LEU A 110 -4.02 -0.47 24.87
N PRO A 111 -4.51 -1.35 25.76
CA PRO A 111 -4.66 -1.03 27.18
C PRO A 111 -3.31 -0.75 27.88
N GLN A 112 -2.19 -1.21 27.31
CA GLN A 112 -0.83 -0.90 27.77
C GLN A 112 0.14 -0.79 26.59
N GLY A 113 1.15 0.07 26.74
CA GLY A 113 2.20 0.29 25.74
C GLY A 113 1.91 1.44 24.78
N SER A 114 2.77 1.60 23.77
CA SER A 114 2.62 2.62 22.72
C SER A 114 2.27 1.96 21.39
N PRO A 115 1.43 2.60 20.55
CA PRO A 115 1.12 2.11 19.21
C PRO A 115 2.37 1.79 18.40
N GLN A 116 2.37 0.60 17.80
CA GLN A 116 3.39 0.23 16.82
C GLN A 116 2.99 0.85 15.50
N THR A 117 3.89 1.64 14.91
CA THR A 117 3.64 2.24 13.61
C THR A 117 4.07 1.29 12.49
N LEU A 118 3.36 1.35 11.37
CA LEU A 118 3.84 0.81 10.11
C LEU A 118 4.67 1.88 9.42
N ARG A 119 5.83 1.50 8.87
CA ARG A 119 6.62 2.37 8.01
C ARG A 119 6.31 2.01 6.56
N CYS A 120 5.89 3.00 5.79
CA CYS A 120 5.60 2.92 4.38
C CYS A 120 6.67 3.70 3.61
N HIS A 121 7.33 3.05 2.66
CA HIS A 121 8.38 3.65 1.85
C HIS A 121 8.10 3.42 0.36
N VAL A 122 8.02 4.51 -0.41
CA VAL A 122 7.91 4.42 -1.88
C VAL A 122 9.28 4.06 -2.42
N LYS A 123 9.41 2.83 -2.93
CA LYS A 123 10.67 2.26 -3.41
C LYS A 123 10.92 2.58 -4.88
N ALA A 124 9.86 2.50 -5.68
CA ALA A 124 9.84 2.81 -7.10
C ALA A 124 8.49 3.43 -7.44
N ALA A 125 8.49 4.38 -8.36
CA ALA A 125 7.29 5.04 -8.82
C ALA A 125 7.49 5.58 -10.24
N GLU A 126 6.43 5.54 -11.02
CA GLU A 126 6.30 6.23 -12.29
C GLU A 126 5.02 7.04 -12.27
N GLY A 127 5.14 8.37 -12.33
CA GLY A 127 4.05 9.30 -12.01
C GLY A 127 4.34 10.10 -10.73
N ASP A 128 3.41 10.96 -10.33
CA ASP A 128 3.54 11.77 -9.13
C ASP A 128 2.93 11.06 -7.91
N PHE A 129 3.76 10.29 -7.20
CA PHE A 129 3.32 9.53 -6.03
C PHE A 129 3.69 10.19 -4.71
N ASP A 130 2.65 10.48 -3.93
CA ASP A 130 2.79 10.97 -2.57
C ASP A 130 2.86 9.80 -1.57
N ALA A 131 4.01 9.67 -0.91
CA ALA A 131 4.21 8.69 0.16
C ALA A 131 3.16 8.83 1.28
N PHE A 132 2.60 10.02 1.48
CA PHE A 132 1.52 10.22 2.44
C PHE A 132 0.23 9.49 2.03
N GLN A 133 -0.16 9.52 0.74
CA GLN A 133 -1.32 8.78 0.25
C GLN A 133 -1.12 7.28 0.41
N ALA A 134 0.07 6.77 0.10
CA ALA A 134 0.42 5.36 0.34
C ALA A 134 0.25 4.96 1.82
N GLY A 135 0.61 5.84 2.76
CA GLY A 135 0.37 5.61 4.19
C GLY A 135 -1.11 5.54 4.55
N ARG A 136 -1.96 6.37 3.92
CA ARG A 136 -3.41 6.35 4.11
C ARG A 136 -4.04 5.08 3.56
N ASP A 137 -3.62 4.65 2.37
CA ASP A 137 -4.10 3.40 1.76
C ASP A 137 -3.79 2.21 2.64
N VAL A 138 -2.54 2.10 3.12
CA VAL A 138 -2.14 1.05 4.06
C VAL A 138 -3.00 1.07 5.33
N PHE A 139 -3.32 2.26 5.87
CA PHE A 139 -4.21 2.37 7.01
C PHE A 139 -5.63 1.85 6.70
N PHE A 140 -6.26 2.31 5.61
CA PHE A 140 -7.61 1.88 5.25
C PHE A 140 -7.67 0.38 4.95
N LEU A 141 -6.69 -0.16 4.22
CA LEU A 141 -6.59 -1.59 3.94
C LEU A 141 -6.40 -2.42 5.22
N SER A 142 -5.75 -1.87 6.25
CA SER A 142 -5.58 -2.55 7.54
C SER A 142 -6.88 -2.78 8.32
N GLU A 143 -7.94 -2.08 7.93
CA GLU A 143 -9.28 -2.17 8.53
C GLU A 143 -10.21 -3.11 7.74
N LEU A 144 -9.79 -3.60 6.57
CA LEU A 144 -10.57 -4.52 5.72
C LEU A 144 -10.41 -6.00 6.10
N ASN A 145 -9.99 -6.32 7.32
CA ASN A 145 -9.87 -7.71 7.76
C ASN A 145 -11.24 -8.28 8.18
N TRP A 146 -11.96 -8.91 7.26
CA TRP A 146 -13.24 -9.58 7.53
C TRP A 146 -13.16 -10.76 8.50
N GLY A 147 -11.96 -11.33 8.71
CA GLY A 147 -11.72 -12.35 9.74
C GLY A 147 -11.66 -11.79 11.17
N SER A 148 -11.60 -10.46 11.33
CA SER A 148 -11.52 -9.79 12.64
C SER A 148 -12.46 -8.57 12.71
N PRO A 149 -13.79 -8.79 12.82
CA PRO A 149 -14.79 -7.73 12.75
C PRO A 149 -14.78 -6.75 13.93
N ARG A 150 -13.90 -6.95 14.94
CA ARG A 150 -13.77 -6.07 16.10
C ARG A 150 -13.00 -4.77 15.83
N LYS A 151 -12.18 -4.72 14.78
CA LYS A 151 -11.34 -3.55 14.47
C LYS A 151 -12.13 -2.29 14.06
N GLY A 152 -13.26 -2.45 13.35
CA GLY A 152 -14.04 -1.33 12.81
C GLY A 152 -15.14 -0.75 13.72
N ARG A 153 -15.26 -1.17 14.99
CA ARG A 153 -16.30 -0.63 15.90
C ARG A 153 -15.72 0.47 16.78
N LYS A 154 -16.08 1.73 16.51
CA LYS A 154 -16.02 2.78 17.54
C LYS A 154 -17.02 2.43 18.63
N THR A 155 -16.52 2.13 19.83
CA THR A 155 -17.37 2.00 21.01
C THR A 155 -17.88 3.41 21.37
N ARG A 156 -19.19 3.60 21.33
CA ARG A 156 -19.86 4.85 21.76
C ARG A 156 -19.84 5.00 23.27
#